data_AF-A0A7C1RG84-F1
#
_entry.id   AF-A0A7C1RG84-F1
#
_cell.length_a   1.000
_cell.length_b   1.000
_cell.length_c   1.000
_cell.angle_alpha   90.00
_cell.angle_beta   90.00
_cell.angle_gamma   90.00
#
_symmetry.space_group_name_H-M   'P 1'
#
loop_
_entity.id
_entity.type
_entity.pdbx_description
1 polymer ?
#
loop_
_entity_poly.entity_id
_entity_poly.type
_entity_poly.pdbx_seq_one_letter_code
_entity_poly.pdbx_strand_id
1 'polypeptide(L)'
;MSYQILKKVGKAIRNTFITGLVLANFIPGIAKAEEIKQEKIMPDRKIVLDIADPTKNFEANANAWYSANQIIGKGSDLLGVKAGLDNTLLGRIGLLGLSSALSHHLTHASHEFGHIRVGEKIGSYEWRFEPNSIFALDNNWTKTLNKHPTDNQGIRKAVAGLNQNEYNAYVLFKNNKNQLTPDNAFSFLSTKTWDIGYNLGTSYKVPTESNDVDNYIRFLNKKGIPAKKSDHLTQAILADALSIQTWDSFRAISNYLKTGNRVTKPTVFKWGETEFTPPLINLYLTHEGGFFNTTSIVNPEGEHPIEVNLGYDADFIGGGRVNTMRIGGQYNNIRLADNLRLSPGAHINLERKSLEPKGFSAGAELEWKINNKSSIIAGLKYNQKDIMENIIKGKDRGFDGRFRISHKF
;
A
#
# COMPACT_ATOMS: atom_id res chain seq x y z
N MET A 1 2.79 29.34 -10.36
CA MET A 1 1.82 28.55 -11.15
C MET A 1 0.44 28.75 -10.51
N SER A 2 -0.55 29.28 -11.23
CA SER A 2 -1.81 29.73 -10.61
C SER A 2 -2.72 28.56 -10.21
N TYR A 3 -3.42 28.69 -9.09
CA TYR A 3 -4.42 27.72 -8.57
C TYR A 3 -5.46 27.30 -9.63
N GLN A 4 -5.76 28.19 -10.58
CA GLN A 4 -6.63 27.94 -11.74
C GLN A 4 -6.06 26.89 -12.71
N ILE A 5 -4.74 26.86 -12.92
CA ILE A 5 -4.06 25.85 -13.76
C ILE A 5 -4.07 24.49 -13.05
N LEU A 6 -3.80 24.44 -11.74
CA LEU A 6 -3.91 23.22 -10.93
C LEU A 6 -5.35 22.66 -10.91
N LYS A 7 -6.37 23.52 -10.91
CA LYS A 7 -7.78 23.11 -10.98
C LYS A 7 -8.16 22.58 -12.37
N LYS A 8 -7.63 23.18 -13.45
CA LYS A 8 -7.82 22.69 -14.82
C LYS A 8 -7.08 21.38 -15.08
N VAL A 9 -5.83 21.26 -14.61
CA VAL A 9 -5.04 20.03 -14.65
C VAL A 9 -5.67 18.96 -13.78
N GLY A 10 -6.14 19.30 -12.58
CA GLY A 10 -6.87 18.39 -11.68
C GLY A 10 -8.22 17.93 -12.24
N LYS A 11 -8.95 18.79 -12.97
CA LYS A 11 -10.19 18.39 -13.67
C LYS A 11 -9.90 17.54 -14.90
N ALA A 12 -8.82 17.82 -15.63
CA ALA A 12 -8.33 16.98 -16.71
C ALA A 12 -7.92 15.60 -16.16
N ILE A 13 -7.06 15.53 -15.14
CA ILE A 13 -6.64 14.31 -14.44
C ILE A 13 -7.84 13.57 -13.82
N ARG A 14 -8.83 14.25 -13.22
CA ARG A 14 -10.05 13.63 -12.68
C ARG A 14 -10.84 12.83 -13.72
N ASN A 15 -11.00 13.37 -14.93
CA ASN A 15 -11.68 12.66 -16.02
C ASN A 15 -10.79 11.61 -16.71
N THR A 16 -9.51 11.58 -16.35
CA THR A 16 -8.43 10.93 -17.09
C THR A 16 -7.81 9.77 -16.32
N PHE A 17 -7.73 9.85 -14.99
CA PHE A 17 -6.93 8.93 -14.18
C PHE A 17 -7.77 7.78 -13.60
N ILE A 18 -9.05 8.03 -13.31
CA ILE A 18 -9.93 7.02 -12.69
C ILE A 18 -10.58 6.11 -13.76
N THR A 19 -10.61 6.54 -15.03
CA THR A 19 -11.22 5.74 -16.12
C THR A 19 -10.82 6.18 -17.54
N GLY A 20 -10.28 7.38 -17.74
CA GLY A 20 -10.23 8.03 -19.06
C GLY A 20 -8.99 7.79 -19.94
N LEU A 21 -7.78 8.21 -19.56
CA LEU A 21 -6.60 8.13 -20.44
C LEU A 21 -6.09 6.71 -20.63
N VAL A 22 -6.16 5.86 -19.60
CA VAL A 22 -5.68 4.48 -19.70
C VAL A 22 -6.61 3.65 -20.59
N LEU A 23 -7.89 4.01 -20.71
CA LEU A 23 -8.79 3.41 -21.69
C LEU A 23 -8.69 4.14 -23.04
N ALA A 24 -8.84 5.46 -23.10
CA ALA A 24 -8.95 6.23 -24.35
C ALA A 24 -7.72 6.16 -25.28
N ASN A 25 -6.50 6.12 -24.75
CA ASN A 25 -5.29 6.01 -25.58
C ASN A 25 -4.92 4.56 -25.93
N PHE A 26 -5.57 3.56 -25.32
CA PHE A 26 -5.32 2.14 -25.61
C PHE A 26 -6.45 1.48 -26.43
N ILE A 27 -7.64 2.08 -26.49
CA ILE A 27 -8.82 1.59 -27.24
C ILE A 27 -8.50 1.21 -28.70
N PRO A 28 -7.74 1.99 -29.50
CA PRO A 28 -7.52 1.64 -30.90
C PRO A 28 -6.72 0.35 -31.10
N GLY A 29 -5.80 0.03 -30.17
CA GLY A 29 -5.01 -1.22 -30.21
C GLY A 29 -5.69 -2.40 -29.52
N ILE A 30 -6.61 -2.14 -28.60
CA ILE A 30 -7.40 -3.17 -27.89
C ILE A 30 -8.52 -3.74 -28.78
N ALA A 31 -9.16 -2.90 -29.59
CA ALA A 31 -10.26 -3.31 -30.48
C ALA A 31 -9.82 -4.19 -31.68
N LYS A 32 -8.50 -4.27 -31.96
CA LYS A 32 -7.92 -5.07 -33.06
C LYS A 32 -7.20 -6.34 -32.59
N ALA A 33 -7.22 -6.65 -31.30
CA ALA A 33 -6.56 -7.85 -30.78
C ALA A 33 -7.37 -9.09 -31.20
N GLU A 34 -6.78 -9.92 -32.06
CA GLU A 34 -7.32 -11.24 -32.41
C GLU A 34 -7.54 -12.08 -31.14
N GLU A 35 -8.51 -13.00 -31.18
CA GLU A 35 -8.72 -14.00 -30.11
C GLU A 35 -7.51 -14.93 -30.03
N ILE A 36 -6.51 -14.55 -29.24
CA ILE A 36 -5.32 -15.38 -29.05
C ILE A 36 -5.67 -16.50 -28.05
N LYS A 37 -5.72 -17.74 -28.53
CA LYS A 37 -5.74 -18.93 -27.68
C LYS A 37 -4.39 -19.06 -26.97
N GLN A 38 -4.26 -18.44 -25.79
CA GLN A 38 -3.11 -18.65 -24.91
C GLN A 38 -3.40 -19.68 -23.82
N GLU A 39 -2.33 -20.33 -23.38
CA GLU A 39 -2.34 -21.26 -22.26
C GLU A 39 -2.85 -20.53 -21.01
N LYS A 40 -4.00 -20.96 -20.49
CA LYS A 40 -4.66 -20.30 -19.37
C LYS A 40 -3.98 -20.69 -18.06
N ILE A 41 -2.95 -19.94 -17.69
CA ILE A 41 -2.24 -20.13 -16.42
C ILE A 41 -3.11 -19.60 -15.29
N MET A 42 -3.39 -20.46 -14.30
CA MET A 42 -4.01 -20.06 -13.05
C MET A 42 -2.96 -19.33 -12.21
N PRO A 43 -3.17 -18.06 -11.81
CA PRO A 43 -2.23 -17.35 -10.95
C PRO A 43 -2.06 -18.03 -9.59
N ASP A 44 -0.86 -17.96 -9.03
CA ASP A 44 -0.63 -18.39 -7.64
C ASP A 44 -1.30 -17.40 -6.69
N ARG A 45 -2.07 -17.89 -5.72
CA ARG A 45 -2.71 -17.02 -4.72
C ARG A 45 -2.28 -17.42 -3.31
N LYS A 46 -2.18 -16.45 -2.42
CA LYS A 46 -1.78 -16.65 -1.03
C LYS A 46 -2.59 -15.78 -0.08
N ILE A 47 -3.16 -16.37 0.96
CA ILE A 47 -3.73 -15.62 2.09
C ILE A 47 -2.74 -15.59 3.25
N VAL A 48 -2.81 -14.51 4.03
CA VAL A 48 -2.06 -14.27 5.26
C VAL A 48 -3.02 -13.74 6.31
N LEU A 49 -3.25 -14.52 7.36
CA LEU A 49 -4.17 -14.19 8.44
C LEU A 49 -3.38 -14.04 9.75
N ASP A 50 -3.37 -12.84 10.32
CA ASP A 50 -2.85 -12.61 11.66
C ASP A 50 -3.89 -12.96 12.73
N ILE A 51 -3.44 -13.42 13.89
CA ILE A 51 -4.31 -13.61 15.07
C ILE A 51 -4.76 -12.26 15.65
N ALA A 52 -3.95 -11.22 15.46
CA ALA A 52 -4.26 -9.89 15.96
C ALA A 52 -5.48 -9.28 15.24
N ASP A 53 -6.27 -8.51 15.98
CA ASP A 53 -7.44 -7.81 15.46
C ASP A 53 -7.03 -6.77 14.39
N PRO A 54 -7.52 -6.89 13.13
CA PRO A 54 -7.16 -5.99 12.03
C PRO A 54 -7.65 -4.56 12.25
N THR A 55 -8.62 -4.33 13.13
CA THR A 55 -9.08 -2.97 13.47
C THR A 55 -8.15 -2.27 14.47
N LYS A 56 -7.30 -3.04 15.16
CA LYS A 56 -6.41 -2.55 16.23
C LYS A 56 -4.92 -2.69 15.90
N ASN A 57 -4.57 -3.47 14.89
CA ASN A 57 -3.18 -3.74 14.52
C ASN A 57 -2.90 -3.39 13.04
N PHE A 58 -1.83 -2.62 12.83
CA PHE A 58 -1.48 -2.03 11.53
C PHE A 58 -1.11 -3.10 10.47
N GLU A 59 -0.32 -4.10 10.84
CA GLU A 59 0.06 -5.18 9.94
C GLU A 59 -1.06 -6.20 9.74
N ALA A 60 -1.82 -6.51 10.80
CA ALA A 60 -2.97 -7.39 10.67
C ALA A 60 -4.04 -6.81 9.74
N ASN A 61 -4.28 -5.50 9.79
CA ASN A 61 -5.13 -4.79 8.84
C ASN A 61 -4.68 -5.01 7.39
N ALA A 62 -3.39 -4.77 7.12
CA ALA A 62 -2.84 -4.89 5.78
C ALA A 62 -2.88 -6.32 5.24
N ASN A 63 -2.61 -7.32 6.10
CA ASN A 63 -2.65 -8.73 5.72
C ASN A 63 -4.10 -9.23 5.53
N ALA A 64 -5.05 -8.76 6.34
CA ALA A 64 -6.47 -9.04 6.15
C ALA A 64 -6.98 -8.43 4.83
N TRP A 65 -6.63 -7.17 4.55
CA TRP A 65 -6.92 -6.51 3.29
C TRP A 65 -6.29 -7.26 2.10
N TYR A 66 -5.01 -7.62 2.18
CA TYR A 66 -4.31 -8.38 1.13
C TYR A 66 -5.00 -9.72 0.86
N SER A 67 -5.34 -10.46 1.92
CA SER A 67 -6.01 -11.76 1.84
C SER A 67 -7.39 -11.66 1.19
N ALA A 68 -8.17 -10.65 1.56
CA ALA A 68 -9.47 -10.40 0.95
C ALA A 68 -9.35 -10.09 -0.56
N ASN A 69 -8.34 -9.31 -0.97
CA ASN A 69 -8.03 -9.11 -2.39
C ASN A 69 -7.61 -10.40 -3.09
N GLN A 70 -6.83 -11.29 -2.45
CA GLN A 70 -6.49 -12.59 -3.06
C GLN A 70 -7.70 -13.52 -3.22
N ILE A 71 -8.69 -13.46 -2.32
CA ILE A 71 -9.95 -14.20 -2.45
C ILE A 71 -10.77 -13.68 -3.62
N ILE A 72 -10.90 -12.36 -3.77
CA ILE A 72 -11.55 -11.72 -4.93
C ILE A 72 -10.82 -12.12 -6.21
N GLY A 73 -9.48 -12.04 -6.21
CA GLY A 73 -8.62 -12.46 -7.31
C GLY A 73 -8.87 -13.91 -7.72
N LYS A 74 -8.99 -14.83 -6.75
CA LYS A 74 -9.33 -16.24 -7.04
C LYS A 74 -10.69 -16.41 -7.70
N GLY A 75 -11.69 -15.66 -7.23
CA GLY A 75 -13.01 -15.63 -7.85
C GLY A 75 -12.93 -15.15 -9.30
N SER A 76 -12.19 -14.06 -9.54
CA SER A 76 -11.89 -13.54 -10.88
C SER A 76 -11.18 -14.57 -11.75
N ASP A 77 -10.19 -15.30 -11.21
CA ASP A 77 -9.45 -16.33 -11.93
C ASP A 77 -10.35 -17.50 -12.33
N LEU A 78 -11.25 -17.94 -11.45
CA LEU A 78 -12.21 -19.00 -11.77
C LEU A 78 -13.17 -18.58 -12.89
N LEU A 79 -13.71 -17.36 -12.82
CA LEU A 79 -14.62 -16.84 -13.84
C LEU A 79 -13.90 -16.57 -15.18
N GLY A 80 -12.68 -16.05 -15.14
CA GLY A 80 -11.90 -15.77 -16.34
C GLY A 80 -11.41 -17.03 -17.03
N VAL A 81 -10.70 -17.88 -16.28
CA VAL A 81 -10.04 -19.07 -16.82
C VAL A 81 -11.05 -20.16 -17.12
N LYS A 82 -11.89 -20.55 -16.14
CA LYS A 82 -12.80 -21.69 -16.27
C LYS A 82 -14.10 -21.34 -16.99
N ALA A 83 -14.75 -20.23 -16.65
CA ALA A 83 -15.97 -19.79 -17.33
C ALA A 83 -15.69 -19.04 -18.65
N GLY A 84 -14.41 -18.81 -18.98
CA GLY A 84 -14.00 -18.29 -20.29
C GLY A 84 -14.25 -16.80 -20.51
N LEU A 85 -14.52 -16.03 -19.45
CA LEU A 85 -14.75 -14.59 -19.59
C LEU A 85 -13.49 -13.83 -20.07
N ASP A 86 -12.30 -14.40 -19.92
CA ASP A 86 -11.07 -13.81 -20.46
C ASP A 86 -10.99 -13.86 -21.98
N ASN A 87 -11.81 -14.70 -22.63
CA ASN A 87 -11.78 -14.87 -24.09
C ASN A 87 -12.30 -13.64 -24.84
N THR A 88 -13.05 -12.76 -24.17
CA THR A 88 -13.62 -11.56 -24.80
C THR A 88 -13.14 -10.30 -24.10
N LEU A 89 -13.01 -9.20 -24.85
CA LEU A 89 -12.71 -7.90 -24.24
C LEU A 89 -13.75 -7.49 -23.21
N LEU A 90 -15.03 -7.69 -23.50
CA LEU A 90 -16.11 -7.30 -22.59
C LEU A 90 -16.05 -8.11 -21.29
N GLY A 91 -15.79 -9.41 -21.35
CA GLY A 91 -15.62 -10.24 -20.16
C GLY A 91 -14.41 -9.81 -19.32
N ARG A 92 -13.28 -9.47 -19.97
CA ARG A 92 -12.09 -8.91 -19.29
C ARG A 92 -12.37 -7.57 -18.60
N ILE A 93 -13.06 -6.66 -19.28
CA ILE A 93 -13.47 -5.37 -18.71
C ILE A 93 -14.43 -5.59 -17.53
N GLY A 94 -15.40 -6.49 -17.66
CA GLY A 94 -16.35 -6.82 -16.59
C GLY A 94 -15.67 -7.40 -15.36
N LEU A 95 -14.76 -8.37 -15.54
CA LEU A 95 -14.01 -8.98 -14.45
C LEU A 95 -13.05 -8.01 -13.77
N LEU A 96 -12.32 -7.21 -14.55
CA LEU A 96 -11.45 -6.18 -14.00
C LEU A 96 -12.28 -5.15 -13.23
N GLY A 97 -13.37 -4.63 -13.81
CA GLY A 97 -14.24 -3.64 -13.19
C GLY A 97 -14.84 -4.12 -11.86
N LEU A 98 -15.33 -5.37 -11.81
CA LEU A 98 -15.83 -5.97 -10.57
C LEU A 98 -14.73 -6.10 -9.52
N SER A 99 -13.57 -6.66 -9.90
CA SER A 99 -12.43 -6.83 -8.99
C SER A 99 -11.95 -5.48 -8.47
N SER A 100 -11.85 -4.48 -9.36
CA SER A 100 -11.49 -3.10 -9.05
C SER A 100 -12.44 -2.46 -8.05
N ALA A 101 -13.74 -2.58 -8.26
CA ALA A 101 -14.74 -2.02 -7.36
C ALA A 101 -14.63 -2.63 -5.96
N LEU A 102 -14.58 -3.96 -5.85
CA LEU A 102 -14.43 -4.64 -4.56
C LEU A 102 -13.10 -4.30 -3.88
N SER A 103 -12.01 -4.25 -4.63
CA SER A 103 -10.68 -3.89 -4.11
C SER A 103 -10.64 -2.45 -3.58
N HIS A 104 -11.34 -1.53 -4.26
CA HIS A 104 -11.48 -0.14 -3.80
C HIS A 104 -12.24 -0.07 -2.47
N HIS A 105 -13.31 -0.86 -2.30
CA HIS A 105 -14.05 -0.93 -1.03
C HIS A 105 -13.18 -1.46 0.11
N LEU A 106 -12.42 -2.52 -0.15
CA LEU A 106 -11.49 -3.07 0.83
C LEU A 106 -10.39 -2.06 1.19
N THR A 107 -9.87 -1.33 0.20
CA THR A 107 -8.87 -0.28 0.43
C THR A 107 -9.43 0.82 1.33
N HIS A 108 -10.65 1.28 1.05
CA HIS A 108 -11.32 2.24 1.91
C HIS A 108 -11.55 1.69 3.33
N ALA A 109 -12.03 0.45 3.48
CA ALA A 109 -12.20 -0.15 4.79
C ALA A 109 -10.88 -0.25 5.58
N SER A 110 -9.80 -0.66 4.92
CA SER A 110 -8.47 -0.72 5.53
C SER A 110 -7.99 0.67 5.96
N HIS A 111 -8.18 1.68 5.11
CA HIS A 111 -7.91 3.09 5.42
C HIS A 111 -8.67 3.56 6.67
N GLU A 112 -9.97 3.28 6.74
CA GLU A 112 -10.82 3.64 7.88
C GLU A 112 -10.41 2.92 9.17
N PHE A 113 -10.05 1.64 9.09
CA PHE A 113 -9.46 0.91 10.23
C PHE A 113 -8.14 1.55 10.70
N GLY A 114 -7.37 2.15 9.79
CA GLY A 114 -6.21 2.97 10.14
C GLY A 114 -6.58 4.11 11.10
N HIS A 115 -7.62 4.88 10.76
CA HIS A 115 -8.13 5.93 11.64
C HIS A 115 -8.67 5.37 12.95
N ILE A 116 -9.52 4.34 12.90
CA ILE A 116 -10.17 3.72 14.06
C ILE A 116 -9.13 3.30 15.10
N ARG A 117 -8.12 2.56 14.67
CA ARG A 117 -7.01 2.12 15.52
C ARG A 117 -6.36 3.27 16.29
N VAL A 118 -6.06 4.36 15.60
CA VAL A 118 -5.42 5.53 16.23
C VAL A 118 -6.43 6.26 17.12
N GLY A 119 -7.67 6.42 16.65
CA GLY A 119 -8.76 7.14 17.31
C GLY A 119 -9.17 6.53 18.64
N GLU A 120 -9.29 5.20 18.70
CA GLU A 120 -9.57 4.44 19.92
C GLU A 120 -8.38 4.51 20.88
N LYS A 121 -7.13 4.32 20.39
CA LYS A 121 -5.92 4.37 21.23
C LYS A 121 -5.76 5.73 21.93
N ILE A 122 -6.20 6.82 21.31
CA ILE A 122 -6.18 8.16 21.92
C ILE A 122 -7.48 8.51 22.69
N GLY A 123 -8.50 7.65 22.66
CA GLY A 123 -9.80 7.87 23.29
C GLY A 123 -10.61 9.02 22.67
N SER A 124 -10.40 9.31 21.37
CA SER A 124 -11.04 10.46 20.72
C SER A 124 -12.44 10.14 20.21
N TYR A 125 -12.73 8.89 19.82
CA TYR A 125 -14.05 8.49 19.37
C TYR A 125 -14.31 7.00 19.56
N GLU A 126 -15.59 6.67 19.64
CA GLU A 126 -16.13 5.33 19.39
C GLU A 126 -16.59 5.21 17.94
N TRP A 127 -16.64 3.99 17.42
CA TRP A 127 -17.08 3.76 16.05
C TRP A 127 -18.07 2.60 15.93
N ARG A 128 -18.84 2.64 14.86
CA ARG A 128 -19.74 1.56 14.44
C ARG A 128 -19.66 1.39 12.93
N PHE A 129 -19.74 0.14 12.47
CA PHE A 129 -19.97 -0.18 11.07
C PHE A 129 -21.41 -0.59 10.82
N GLU A 130 -22.04 0.05 9.83
CA GLU A 130 -23.39 -0.24 9.37
C GLU A 130 -23.36 -0.28 7.84
N PRO A 131 -23.69 -1.39 7.17
CA PRO A 131 -23.59 -1.49 5.70
C PRO A 131 -24.77 -0.77 5.01
N ASN A 132 -24.79 0.56 5.11
CA ASN A 132 -25.85 1.43 4.63
C ASN A 132 -25.78 1.70 3.11
N SER A 133 -24.59 1.66 2.50
CA SER A 133 -24.40 1.89 1.07
C SER A 133 -23.10 1.29 0.53
N ILE A 134 -23.18 0.61 -0.62
CA ILE A 134 -22.00 0.19 -1.39
C ILE A 134 -21.43 1.33 -2.25
N PHE A 135 -22.15 2.43 -2.45
CA PHE A 135 -21.70 3.54 -3.29
C PHE A 135 -21.24 4.76 -2.49
N ALA A 136 -21.59 4.84 -1.20
CA ALA A 136 -21.22 5.89 -0.28
C ALA A 136 -20.55 5.28 0.94
N LEU A 137 -19.32 4.80 0.76
CA LEU A 137 -18.63 3.97 1.75
C LEU A 137 -18.44 4.67 3.10
N ASP A 138 -18.21 5.98 3.09
CA ASP A 138 -18.11 6.79 4.30
C ASP A 138 -19.36 6.68 5.19
N ASN A 139 -20.55 6.53 4.59
CA ASN A 139 -21.82 6.41 5.33
C ASN A 139 -21.95 5.07 6.06
N ASN A 140 -21.03 4.14 5.82
CA ASN A 140 -20.99 2.88 6.54
C ASN A 140 -20.22 2.99 7.86
N TRP A 141 -19.53 4.10 8.11
CA TRP A 141 -18.64 4.29 9.25
C TRP A 141 -19.11 5.45 10.11
N THR A 142 -19.80 5.15 11.20
CA THR A 142 -20.18 6.17 12.18
C THR A 142 -19.06 6.32 13.20
N LYS A 143 -18.59 7.56 13.41
CA LYS A 143 -17.55 7.89 14.41
C LYS A 143 -18.11 8.95 15.37
N THR A 144 -18.28 8.60 16.64
CA THR A 144 -18.80 9.50 17.67
C THR A 144 -17.66 10.10 18.46
N LEU A 145 -17.43 11.40 18.33
CA LEU A 145 -16.33 12.08 19.01
C LEU A 145 -16.61 12.19 20.52
N ASN A 146 -15.80 11.50 21.32
CA ASN A 146 -15.89 11.52 22.78
C ASN A 146 -14.99 12.60 23.39
N LYS A 147 -13.87 12.93 22.74
CA LYS A 147 -12.89 13.91 23.23
C LYS A 147 -12.19 14.64 22.10
N HIS A 148 -11.94 15.94 22.28
CA HIS A 148 -11.13 16.72 21.36
C HIS A 148 -9.64 16.32 21.44
N PRO A 149 -9.02 15.90 20.32
CA PRO A 149 -7.60 15.56 20.30
C PRO A 149 -6.71 16.82 20.37
N THR A 150 -5.52 16.68 20.96
CA THR A 150 -4.42 17.66 20.80
C THR A 150 -3.99 17.76 19.32
N ASP A 151 -3.27 18.80 18.91
CA ASP A 151 -2.81 18.94 17.52
C ASP A 151 -1.98 17.74 17.05
N ASN A 152 -1.07 17.22 17.88
CA ASN A 152 -0.28 16.02 17.54
C ASN A 152 -1.16 14.77 17.40
N GLN A 153 -2.19 14.62 18.23
CA GLN A 153 -3.17 13.53 18.10
C GLN A 153 -4.06 13.73 16.85
N GLY A 154 -4.40 14.97 16.52
CA GLY A 154 -5.12 15.35 15.30
C GLY A 154 -4.33 15.00 14.05
N ILE A 155 -3.02 15.30 14.03
CA ILE A 155 -2.10 14.89 12.95
C ILE A 155 -2.09 13.36 12.83
N ARG A 156 -1.82 12.65 13.94
CA ARG A 156 -1.76 11.18 13.95
C ARG A 156 -3.04 10.56 13.41
N LYS A 157 -4.20 11.09 13.81
CA LYS A 157 -5.50 10.63 13.31
C LYS A 157 -5.64 10.92 11.82
N ALA A 158 -5.33 12.14 11.35
CA ALA A 158 -5.48 12.53 9.94
C ALA A 158 -4.60 11.69 9.00
N VAL A 159 -3.39 11.32 9.42
CA VAL A 159 -2.47 10.56 8.55
C VAL A 159 -2.65 9.04 8.63
N ALA A 160 -3.42 8.53 9.59
CA ALA A 160 -3.45 7.10 9.90
C ALA A 160 -3.94 6.23 8.72
N GLY A 161 -5.00 6.66 8.04
CA GLY A 161 -5.53 5.99 6.87
C GLY A 161 -4.58 6.07 5.67
N LEU A 162 -3.99 7.24 5.40
CA LEU A 162 -3.03 7.44 4.30
C LEU A 162 -1.79 6.56 4.50
N ASN A 163 -1.23 6.52 5.71
CA ASN A 163 -0.12 5.63 6.05
C ASN A 163 -0.48 4.14 5.92
N GLN A 164 -1.72 3.76 6.25
CA GLN A 164 -2.20 2.39 6.05
C GLN A 164 -2.22 2.03 4.55
N ASN A 165 -2.67 2.95 3.70
CA ASN A 165 -2.70 2.73 2.24
C ASN A 165 -1.30 2.54 1.64
N GLU A 166 -0.32 3.33 2.08
CA GLU A 166 1.08 3.16 1.66
C GLU A 166 1.65 1.81 2.10
N TYR A 167 1.32 1.39 3.32
CA TYR A 167 1.74 0.08 3.82
C TYR A 167 1.04 -1.08 3.09
N ASN A 168 -0.23 -0.92 2.73
CA ASN A 168 -0.95 -1.87 1.87
C ASN A 168 -0.26 -2.03 0.50
N ALA A 169 0.19 -0.94 -0.11
CA ALA A 169 1.00 -0.97 -1.33
C ALA A 169 2.31 -1.76 -1.15
N TYR A 170 3.00 -1.56 -0.02
CA TYR A 170 4.20 -2.32 0.34
C TYR A 170 3.90 -3.83 0.49
N VAL A 171 2.81 -4.20 1.15
CA VAL A 171 2.41 -5.62 1.31
C VAL A 171 2.13 -6.27 -0.05
N LEU A 172 1.45 -5.59 -0.98
CA LEU A 172 1.27 -6.09 -2.34
C LEU A 172 2.59 -6.26 -3.08
N PHE A 173 3.48 -5.25 -3.04
CA PHE A 173 4.78 -5.32 -3.68
C PHE A 173 5.60 -6.52 -3.20
N LYS A 174 5.70 -6.71 -1.87
CA LYS A 174 6.46 -7.83 -1.28
C LYS A 174 5.91 -9.20 -1.67
N ASN A 175 4.59 -9.34 -1.76
CA ASN A 175 3.96 -10.62 -2.06
C ASN A 175 3.82 -10.91 -3.58
N ASN A 176 3.97 -9.90 -4.45
CA ASN A 176 3.84 -10.03 -5.91
C ASN A 176 5.18 -9.95 -6.66
N LYS A 177 6.30 -10.20 -5.98
CA LYS A 177 7.65 -10.09 -6.56
C LYS A 177 7.94 -11.00 -7.77
N ASN A 178 7.19 -12.09 -7.94
CA ASN A 178 7.40 -13.06 -9.04
C ASN A 178 6.27 -13.01 -10.10
N GLN A 179 5.10 -12.51 -9.72
CA GLN A 179 3.93 -12.41 -10.59
C GLN A 179 3.03 -11.25 -10.17
N LEU A 180 2.54 -10.51 -11.15
CA LEU A 180 1.58 -9.44 -10.97
C LEU A 180 0.32 -9.73 -11.78
N THR A 181 -0.80 -9.89 -11.07
CA THR A 181 -2.12 -10.09 -11.67
C THR A 181 -2.83 -8.75 -11.89
N PRO A 182 -3.76 -8.63 -12.86
CA PRO A 182 -4.43 -7.37 -13.15
C PRO A 182 -5.24 -6.81 -11.96
N ASP A 183 -5.83 -7.67 -11.14
CA ASP A 183 -6.54 -7.29 -9.91
C ASP A 183 -5.57 -6.78 -8.82
N ASN A 184 -4.41 -7.43 -8.63
CA ASN A 184 -3.38 -6.96 -7.71
C ASN A 184 -2.75 -5.65 -8.20
N ALA A 185 -2.56 -5.49 -9.51
CA ALA A 185 -2.10 -4.26 -10.13
C ALA A 185 -3.08 -3.10 -9.88
N PHE A 186 -4.39 -3.33 -10.05
CA PHE A 186 -5.38 -2.31 -9.74
C PHE A 186 -5.42 -1.99 -8.24
N SER A 187 -5.39 -3.01 -7.38
CA SER A 187 -5.36 -2.83 -5.92
C SER A 187 -4.15 -2.00 -5.48
N PHE A 188 -2.98 -2.26 -6.07
CA PHE A 188 -1.77 -1.48 -5.85
C PHE A 188 -1.96 -0.02 -6.25
N LEU A 189 -2.45 0.25 -7.46
CA LEU A 189 -2.68 1.61 -7.93
C LEU A 189 -3.73 2.34 -7.08
N SER A 190 -4.82 1.67 -6.70
CA SER A 190 -5.88 2.24 -5.86
C SER A 190 -5.36 2.67 -4.50
N THR A 191 -4.52 1.85 -3.85
CA THR A 191 -3.97 2.20 -2.54
C THR A 191 -2.84 3.22 -2.66
N LYS A 192 -1.97 3.11 -3.68
CA LYS A 192 -0.81 3.98 -3.85
C LYS A 192 -1.20 5.41 -4.22
N THR A 193 -2.21 5.58 -5.07
CA THR A 193 -2.62 6.90 -5.60
C THR A 193 -3.70 7.62 -4.77
N TRP A 194 -4.08 7.06 -3.61
CA TRP A 194 -5.15 7.58 -2.76
C TRP A 194 -4.91 9.04 -2.35
N ASP A 195 -3.67 9.35 -1.95
CA ASP A 195 -3.24 10.68 -1.54
C ASP A 195 -3.34 11.71 -2.67
N ILE A 196 -3.07 11.30 -3.91
CA ILE A 196 -3.24 12.15 -5.09
C ILE A 196 -4.74 12.48 -5.26
N GLY A 197 -5.62 11.49 -5.12
CA GLY A 197 -7.07 11.70 -5.18
C GLY A 197 -7.58 12.69 -4.12
N TYR A 198 -7.10 12.56 -2.89
CA TYR A 198 -7.40 13.50 -1.80
C TYR A 198 -6.87 14.91 -2.08
N ASN A 199 -5.67 15.02 -2.66
CA ASN A 199 -5.10 16.30 -3.05
C ASN A 199 -5.90 16.98 -4.19
N LEU A 200 -6.38 16.22 -5.16
CA LEU A 200 -7.14 16.76 -6.29
C LEU A 200 -8.62 17.04 -5.96
N GLY A 201 -9.07 16.70 -4.75
CA GLY A 201 -10.47 16.87 -4.34
C GLY A 201 -11.44 15.98 -5.11
N THR A 202 -10.97 14.81 -5.55
CA THR A 202 -11.80 13.83 -6.27
C THR A 202 -12.57 12.89 -5.34
N SER A 203 -12.27 12.90 -4.05
CA SER A 203 -13.05 12.18 -3.03
C SER A 203 -14.37 12.91 -2.76
N TYR A 204 -15.47 12.20 -2.99
CA TYR A 204 -16.92 12.52 -3.00
C TYR A 204 -17.55 13.48 -1.96
N LYS A 205 -16.87 14.50 -1.44
CA LYS A 205 -17.45 15.37 -0.40
C LYS A 205 -17.78 16.79 -0.84
N VAL A 206 -18.90 17.24 -0.27
CA VAL A 206 -19.40 18.62 -0.23
C VAL A 206 -18.29 19.56 0.28
N PRO A 207 -18.18 20.81 -0.20
CA PRO A 207 -17.08 21.74 0.12
C PRO A 207 -16.84 22.08 1.60
N THR A 208 -17.62 21.54 2.53
CA THR A 208 -17.61 21.85 3.96
C THR A 208 -16.85 20.83 4.82
N GLU A 209 -16.48 19.66 4.29
CA GLU A 209 -15.73 18.64 5.05
C GLU A 209 -14.25 18.59 4.62
N SER A 210 -13.36 18.93 5.55
CA SER A 210 -11.91 18.85 5.35
C SER A 210 -11.48 17.39 5.26
N ASN A 211 -10.81 17.01 4.17
CA ASN A 211 -10.26 15.67 3.99
C ASN A 211 -8.97 15.45 4.80
N ASP A 212 -8.43 14.23 4.82
CA ASP A 212 -7.24 13.86 5.60
C ASP A 212 -6.02 14.73 5.32
N VAL A 213 -5.72 14.96 4.03
CA VAL A 213 -4.60 15.80 3.60
C VAL A 213 -4.81 17.25 4.05
N ASP A 214 -6.02 17.78 3.88
CA ASP A 214 -6.35 19.14 4.30
C ASP A 214 -6.25 19.29 5.83
N ASN A 215 -6.71 18.29 6.58
CA ASN A 215 -6.58 18.25 8.04
C ASN A 215 -5.10 18.19 8.45
N TYR A 216 -4.31 17.32 7.81
CA TYR A 216 -2.88 17.17 8.07
C TYR A 216 -2.12 18.48 7.87
N ILE A 217 -2.30 19.12 6.70
CA ILE A 217 -1.69 20.41 6.38
C ILE A 217 -2.11 21.49 7.38
N ARG A 218 -3.41 21.54 7.73
CA ARG A 218 -3.91 22.50 8.72
C ARG A 218 -3.24 22.32 10.08
N PHE A 219 -3.11 21.09 10.56
CA PHE A 219 -2.49 20.84 11.87
C PHE A 219 -0.98 21.08 11.86
N LEU A 220 -0.25 20.76 10.77
CA LEU A 220 1.16 21.13 10.64
C LEU A 220 1.37 22.65 10.69
N ASN A 221 0.54 23.40 9.95
CA ASN A 221 0.62 24.86 9.93
C ASN A 221 0.32 25.46 11.32
N LYS A 222 -0.67 24.92 12.05
CA LYS A 222 -0.95 25.31 13.45
C LYS A 222 0.26 25.09 14.38
N LYS A 223 1.03 24.04 14.13
CA LYS A 223 2.27 23.73 14.86
C LYS A 223 3.47 24.60 14.41
N GLY A 224 3.28 25.50 13.45
CA GLY A 224 4.36 26.33 12.90
C GLY A 224 5.28 25.60 11.92
N ILE A 225 4.82 24.48 11.35
CA ILE A 225 5.49 23.75 10.27
C ILE A 225 4.81 24.14 8.96
N PRO A 226 5.44 25.00 8.13
CA PRO A 226 4.79 25.51 6.93
C PRO A 226 4.60 24.39 5.92
N ALA A 227 3.35 24.02 5.69
CA ALA A 227 2.95 22.95 4.78
C ALA A 227 1.95 23.47 3.74
N LYS A 228 2.15 23.07 2.48
CA LYS A 228 1.25 23.41 1.38
C LYS A 228 0.75 22.15 0.69
N LYS A 229 -0.47 22.23 0.16
CA LYS A 229 -1.09 21.15 -0.61
C LYS A 229 -0.32 20.84 -1.89
N SER A 230 0.26 21.86 -2.53
CA SER A 230 1.15 21.69 -3.69
C SER A 230 2.38 20.83 -3.39
N ASP A 231 2.95 21.01 -2.20
CA ASP A 231 4.20 20.36 -1.81
C ASP A 231 3.91 18.89 -1.52
N HIS A 232 2.84 18.61 -0.78
CA HIS A 232 2.34 17.25 -0.56
C HIS A 232 1.98 16.54 -1.88
N LEU A 233 1.26 17.20 -2.79
CA LEU A 233 0.92 16.62 -4.09
C LEU A 233 2.19 16.29 -4.89
N THR A 234 3.19 17.15 -4.85
CA THR A 234 4.47 16.92 -5.53
C THR A 234 5.20 15.72 -4.93
N GLN A 235 5.25 15.62 -3.60
CA GLN A 235 5.82 14.46 -2.91
C GLN A 235 5.10 13.15 -3.33
N ALA A 236 3.77 13.15 -3.33
CA ALA A 236 2.96 11.98 -3.68
C ALA A 236 3.18 11.55 -5.14
N ILE A 237 3.13 12.50 -6.08
CA ILE A 237 3.39 12.21 -7.51
C ILE A 237 4.80 11.66 -7.70
N LEU A 238 5.81 12.21 -7.03
CA LEU A 238 7.19 11.71 -7.14
C LEU A 238 7.31 10.29 -6.59
N ALA A 239 6.73 10.00 -5.42
CA ALA A 239 6.72 8.65 -4.86
C ALA A 239 6.08 7.64 -5.83
N ASP A 240 4.93 8.00 -6.40
CA ASP A 240 4.17 7.12 -7.28
C ASP A 240 4.86 6.93 -8.64
N ALA A 241 5.35 8.01 -9.26
CA ALA A 241 5.98 7.96 -10.57
C ALA A 241 7.35 7.28 -10.55
N LEU A 242 8.11 7.43 -9.48
CA LEU A 242 9.42 6.80 -9.32
C LEU A 242 9.32 5.34 -8.82
N SER A 243 8.14 4.90 -8.40
CA SER A 243 7.89 3.49 -8.07
C SER A 243 7.63 2.68 -9.34
N ILE A 244 8.55 1.78 -9.74
CA ILE A 244 8.35 0.99 -10.96
C ILE A 244 7.06 0.16 -10.91
N GLN A 245 6.66 -0.26 -9.71
CA GLN A 245 5.49 -1.09 -9.51
C GLN A 245 4.23 -0.38 -10.03
N THR A 246 4.19 0.96 -10.02
CA THR A 246 3.13 1.75 -10.66
C THR A 246 3.04 1.47 -12.16
N TRP A 247 4.17 1.49 -12.85
CA TRP A 247 4.25 1.23 -14.29
C TRP A 247 4.03 -0.24 -14.64
N ASP A 248 4.58 -1.17 -13.84
CA ASP A 248 4.31 -2.59 -13.98
C ASP A 248 2.82 -2.90 -13.78
N SER A 249 2.14 -2.17 -12.90
CA SER A 249 0.70 -2.31 -12.68
C SER A 249 -0.11 -1.84 -13.89
N PHE A 250 0.24 -0.68 -14.48
CA PHE A 250 -0.36 -0.25 -15.74
C PHE A 250 -0.11 -1.24 -16.88
N ARG A 251 1.11 -1.78 -16.96
CA ARG A 251 1.48 -2.82 -17.95
C ARG A 251 0.64 -4.08 -17.76
N ALA A 252 0.49 -4.57 -16.53
CA ALA A 252 -0.27 -5.78 -16.24
C ALA A 252 -1.75 -5.63 -16.61
N ILE A 253 -2.36 -4.50 -16.28
CA ILE A 253 -3.76 -4.18 -16.67
C ILE A 253 -3.89 -4.10 -18.19
N SER A 254 -2.97 -3.39 -18.86
CA SER A 254 -2.99 -3.25 -20.33
C SER A 254 -2.84 -4.60 -21.03
N ASN A 255 -1.88 -5.42 -20.58
CA ASN A 255 -1.64 -6.76 -21.11
C ASN A 255 -2.86 -7.66 -20.93
N TYR A 256 -3.48 -7.64 -19.75
CA TYR A 256 -4.70 -8.39 -19.49
C TYR A 256 -5.82 -7.96 -20.44
N LEU A 257 -6.13 -6.67 -20.55
CA LEU A 257 -7.20 -6.17 -21.43
C LEU A 257 -6.95 -6.47 -22.91
N LYS A 258 -5.68 -6.50 -23.37
CA LYS A 258 -5.34 -6.82 -24.76
C LYS A 258 -5.37 -8.31 -25.04
N THR A 259 -4.76 -9.11 -24.18
CA THR A 259 -4.43 -10.53 -24.48
C THR A 259 -5.19 -11.54 -23.64
N GLY A 260 -5.79 -11.13 -22.52
CA GLY A 260 -6.38 -12.04 -21.53
C GLY A 260 -5.35 -12.66 -20.60
N ASN A 261 -4.06 -12.36 -20.78
CA ASN A 261 -3.02 -12.87 -19.89
C ASN A 261 -3.18 -12.31 -18.47
N ARG A 262 -3.37 -13.20 -17.50
CA ARG A 262 -3.56 -12.88 -16.08
C ARG A 262 -2.27 -12.70 -15.30
N VAL A 263 -1.13 -13.12 -15.86
CA VAL A 263 0.15 -13.08 -15.16
C VAL A 263 1.16 -12.25 -15.94
N THR A 264 1.56 -11.13 -15.35
CA THR A 264 2.69 -10.33 -15.85
C THR A 264 3.86 -10.49 -14.90
N LYS A 265 5.03 -10.89 -15.41
CA LYS A 265 6.26 -10.90 -14.60
C LYS A 265 6.64 -9.45 -14.25
N PRO A 266 6.92 -9.13 -12.97
CA PRO A 266 7.41 -7.81 -12.58
C PRO A 266 8.77 -7.50 -13.22
N THR A 267 9.07 -6.21 -13.35
CA THR A 267 10.37 -5.74 -13.86
C THR A 267 11.47 -6.00 -12.82
N VAL A 268 12.61 -6.51 -13.27
CA VAL A 268 13.82 -6.71 -12.47
C VAL A 268 15.05 -6.19 -13.23
N PHE A 269 16.01 -5.62 -12.51
CA PHE A 269 17.32 -5.26 -13.06
C PHE A 269 18.32 -6.38 -12.75
N LYS A 270 19.16 -6.72 -13.73
CA LYS A 270 20.23 -7.72 -13.55
C LYS A 270 21.58 -7.04 -13.52
N TRP A 271 22.40 -7.38 -12.54
CA TRP A 271 23.83 -7.06 -12.51
C TRP A 271 24.61 -8.35 -12.23
N GLY A 272 25.19 -8.91 -13.30
CA GLY A 272 25.74 -10.27 -13.25
C GLY A 272 24.65 -11.28 -12.94
N GLU A 273 24.88 -12.14 -11.94
CA GLU A 273 23.92 -13.13 -11.46
C GLU A 273 22.91 -12.57 -10.43
N THR A 274 23.09 -11.31 -10.00
CA THR A 274 22.23 -10.70 -9.00
C THR A 274 21.06 -9.97 -9.67
N GLU A 275 19.85 -10.25 -9.20
CA GLU A 275 18.63 -9.57 -9.65
C GLU A 275 18.15 -8.58 -8.58
N PHE A 276 17.62 -7.44 -9.00
CA PHE A 276 17.08 -6.40 -8.11
C PHE A 276 15.69 -6.01 -8.56
N THR A 277 14.72 -5.98 -7.66
CA THR A 277 13.48 -5.27 -7.95
C THR A 277 13.77 -3.77 -7.96
N PRO A 278 13.27 -3.01 -8.94
CA PRO A 278 13.35 -1.56 -8.86
C PRO A 278 12.59 -1.07 -7.62
N PRO A 279 12.96 0.11 -7.09
CA PRO A 279 12.43 0.57 -5.81
C PRO A 279 10.92 0.80 -5.84
N LEU A 280 10.23 0.37 -4.78
CA LEU A 280 8.97 0.94 -4.34
C LEU A 280 9.28 2.13 -3.42
N ILE A 281 8.69 3.29 -3.68
CA ILE A 281 8.85 4.50 -2.86
C ILE A 281 7.48 4.81 -2.24
N ASN A 282 7.38 4.63 -0.93
CA ASN A 282 6.20 5.02 -0.16
C ASN A 282 6.38 6.43 0.41
N LEU A 283 5.33 7.24 0.38
CA LEU A 283 5.29 8.52 1.09
C LEU A 283 4.52 8.35 2.40
N TYR A 284 5.25 8.14 3.50
CA TYR A 284 4.63 8.14 4.81
C TYR A 284 4.56 9.55 5.39
N LEU A 285 3.55 9.80 6.20
CA LEU A 285 3.32 11.09 6.85
C LEU A 285 3.55 10.99 8.35
N THR A 286 4.19 12.01 8.92
CA THR A 286 4.56 12.06 10.34
C THR A 286 4.06 13.34 11.01
N HIS A 287 4.26 13.48 12.32
CA HIS A 287 3.94 14.72 13.03
C HIS A 287 4.91 15.88 12.77
N GLU A 288 5.96 15.65 11.97
CA GLU A 288 6.98 16.64 11.59
C GLU A 288 7.06 16.87 10.07
N GLY A 289 6.31 16.15 9.24
CA GLY A 289 6.40 16.24 7.79
C GLY A 289 6.34 14.89 7.08
N GLY A 290 6.50 14.92 5.75
CA GLY A 290 6.54 13.72 4.92
C GLY A 290 7.87 12.97 5.06
N PHE A 291 7.84 11.66 4.82
CA PHE A 291 8.97 10.76 4.92
C PHE A 291 8.89 9.72 3.79
N PHE A 292 9.86 9.71 2.89
CA PHE A 292 9.95 8.69 1.87
C PHE A 292 10.60 7.45 2.47
N ASN A 293 10.04 6.27 2.19
CA ASN A 293 10.70 5.00 2.47
C ASN A 293 10.73 4.17 1.19
N THR A 294 11.95 3.93 0.72
CA THR A 294 12.27 3.15 -0.46
C THR A 294 12.53 1.70 -0.08
N THR A 295 11.95 0.76 -0.83
CA THR A 295 12.15 -0.68 -0.65
C THR A 295 12.54 -1.33 -1.97
N SER A 296 13.60 -2.13 -1.95
CA SER A 296 14.02 -3.00 -3.05
C SER A 296 14.28 -4.41 -2.53
N ILE A 297 14.15 -5.42 -3.38
CA ILE A 297 14.38 -6.83 -3.07
C ILE A 297 15.51 -7.34 -3.98
N VAL A 298 16.60 -7.80 -3.37
CA VAL A 298 17.70 -8.48 -4.03
C VAL A 298 17.36 -9.96 -4.15
N ASN A 299 17.62 -10.53 -5.33
CA ASN A 299 17.32 -11.90 -5.72
C ASN A 299 15.88 -12.29 -5.38
N PRO A 300 14.86 -11.58 -5.91
CA PRO A 300 13.46 -11.78 -5.52
C PRO A 300 12.97 -13.23 -5.71
N GLU A 301 13.45 -13.91 -6.74
CA GLU A 301 13.15 -15.31 -7.05
C GLU A 301 14.14 -16.31 -6.41
N GLY A 302 15.21 -15.84 -5.78
CA GLY A 302 16.23 -16.69 -5.15
C GLY A 302 15.76 -17.38 -3.87
N GLU A 303 16.56 -18.34 -3.39
CA GLU A 303 16.28 -19.08 -2.14
C GLU A 303 16.22 -18.14 -0.93
N HIS A 304 17.07 -17.11 -0.93
CA HIS A 304 17.24 -16.15 0.15
C HIS A 304 17.11 -14.70 -0.33
N PRO A 305 15.88 -14.23 -0.59
CA PRO A 305 15.67 -12.85 -1.04
C PRO A 305 16.00 -11.88 0.09
N ILE A 306 16.69 -10.78 -0.23
CA ILE A 306 17.08 -9.77 0.74
C ILE A 306 16.25 -8.51 0.48
N GLU A 307 15.50 -8.08 1.48
CA GLU A 307 14.79 -6.79 1.44
C GLU A 307 15.73 -5.71 1.95
N VAL A 308 15.88 -4.62 1.18
CA VAL A 308 16.67 -3.45 1.55
C VAL A 308 15.73 -2.25 1.64
N ASN A 309 15.81 -1.50 2.74
CA ASN A 309 15.03 -0.29 2.95
C ASN A 309 15.94 0.91 3.21
N LEU A 310 15.66 2.00 2.49
CA LEU A 310 16.28 3.31 2.68
C LEU A 310 15.18 4.34 2.84
N GLY A 311 15.14 5.03 3.97
CA GLY A 311 14.17 6.08 4.24
C GLY A 311 14.85 7.44 4.42
N TYR A 312 14.17 8.49 3.99
CA TYR A 312 14.68 9.84 4.01
C TYR A 312 13.53 10.84 4.17
N ASP A 313 13.76 11.94 4.89
CA ASP A 313 12.76 12.98 5.03
C ASP A 313 12.38 13.62 3.67
N ALA A 314 11.12 13.99 3.53
CA ALA A 314 10.62 14.66 2.32
C ALA A 314 10.81 16.19 2.40
N ASP A 315 11.64 16.69 3.33
CA ASP A 315 11.75 18.11 3.67
C ASP A 315 12.39 18.94 2.53
N PHE A 316 13.01 18.29 1.54
CA PHE A 316 13.48 18.98 0.33
C PHE A 316 12.32 19.50 -0.55
N ILE A 317 11.08 19.03 -0.32
CA ILE A 317 9.86 19.55 -0.92
C ILE A 317 8.94 20.00 0.23
N GLY A 318 9.08 21.24 0.69
CA GLY A 318 8.23 21.82 1.72
C GLY A 318 8.97 22.17 3.02
N GLY A 319 8.22 22.51 4.07
CA GLY A 319 8.78 23.00 5.34
C GLY A 319 8.89 21.98 6.46
N GLY A 320 8.88 20.68 6.14
CA GLY A 320 8.98 19.60 7.12
C GLY A 320 10.28 19.64 7.94
N ARG A 321 10.28 18.93 9.07
CA ARG A 321 11.37 18.93 10.06
C ARG A 321 11.69 17.52 10.58
N VAL A 322 11.45 16.50 9.76
CA VAL A 322 11.62 15.09 10.18
C VAL A 322 13.08 14.80 10.52
N ASN A 323 14.04 15.40 9.80
CA ASN A 323 15.48 15.33 10.03
C ASN A 323 15.96 13.90 10.40
N THR A 324 15.58 12.93 9.57
CA THR A 324 15.81 11.51 9.84
C THR A 324 16.11 10.77 8.55
N MET A 325 17.17 9.97 8.58
CA MET A 325 17.50 8.97 7.58
C MET A 325 17.31 7.59 8.21
N ARG A 326 16.78 6.63 7.46
CA ARG A 326 16.56 5.25 7.92
C ARG A 326 17.28 4.30 6.98
N ILE A 327 17.98 3.32 7.56
CA ILE A 327 18.60 2.25 6.78
C ILE A 327 18.25 0.92 7.43
N GLY A 328 18.01 -0.10 6.64
CA GLY A 328 17.99 -1.46 7.13
C GLY A 328 17.51 -2.45 6.10
N GLY A 329 17.10 -3.62 6.58
CA GLY A 329 16.66 -4.68 5.71
C GLY A 329 16.27 -5.94 6.46
N GLN A 330 15.87 -6.94 5.68
CA GLN A 330 15.50 -8.26 6.17
C GLN A 330 16.08 -9.31 5.23
N TYR A 331 16.82 -10.26 5.79
CA TYR A 331 17.26 -11.43 5.07
C TYR A 331 16.17 -12.49 5.21
N ASN A 332 15.61 -13.00 4.11
CA ASN A 332 14.44 -13.86 4.17
C ASN A 332 14.78 -15.33 3.93
N ASN A 333 14.01 -16.23 4.55
CA ASN A 333 14.00 -17.66 4.27
C ASN A 333 15.33 -18.41 4.52
N ILE A 334 16.11 -18.04 5.54
CA ILE A 334 17.26 -18.86 5.98
C ILE A 334 16.74 -20.24 6.38
N ARG A 335 17.19 -21.30 5.72
CA ARG A 335 16.77 -22.67 6.03
C ARG A 335 17.48 -23.12 7.31
N LEU A 336 16.70 -23.36 8.37
CA LEU A 336 17.19 -23.98 9.61
C LEU A 336 16.95 -25.50 9.60
N ALA A 337 15.83 -25.91 9.02
CA ALA A 337 15.45 -27.29 8.76
C ALA A 337 14.53 -27.35 7.53
N ASP A 338 14.15 -28.54 7.07
CA ASP A 338 13.29 -28.73 5.87
C ASP A 338 11.97 -27.95 5.94
N ASN A 339 11.38 -27.91 7.13
CA ASN A 339 10.12 -27.24 7.40
C ASN A 339 10.28 -25.94 8.20
N LEU A 340 11.51 -25.49 8.49
CA LEU A 340 11.75 -24.34 9.38
C LEU A 340 12.63 -23.29 8.71
N ARG A 341 12.14 -22.06 8.64
CA ARG A 341 12.84 -20.93 8.03
C ARG A 341 12.90 -19.73 8.95
N LEU A 342 14.03 -19.04 8.97
CA LEU A 342 14.25 -17.82 9.76
C LEU A 342 14.44 -16.63 8.82
N SER A 343 13.88 -15.49 9.21
CA SER A 343 14.05 -14.23 8.49
C SER A 343 14.41 -13.10 9.46
N PRO A 344 15.70 -12.91 9.79
CA PRO A 344 16.15 -11.83 10.65
C PRO A 344 16.10 -10.49 9.91
N GLY A 345 15.84 -9.40 10.64
CA GLY A 345 15.83 -8.06 10.09
C GLY A 345 16.15 -7.00 11.13
N ALA A 346 16.75 -5.91 10.66
CA ALA A 346 17.12 -4.79 11.50
C ALA A 346 17.07 -3.48 10.72
N HIS A 347 16.80 -2.38 11.44
CA HIS A 347 16.75 -1.03 10.93
C HIS A 347 17.27 -0.05 11.97
N ILE A 348 17.93 1.00 11.49
CA ILE A 348 18.43 2.10 12.30
C ILE A 348 17.93 3.43 11.72
N ASN A 349 17.54 4.34 12.60
CA ASN A 349 17.29 5.74 12.25
C ASN A 349 18.45 6.58 12.73
N LEU A 350 18.93 7.42 11.82
CA LEU A 350 20.03 8.33 12.01
C LEU A 350 19.50 9.75 11.87
N GLU A 351 20.06 10.68 12.63
CA GLU A 351 19.93 12.08 12.29
C GLU A 351 20.57 12.35 10.94
N ARG A 352 19.88 13.05 10.04
CA ARG A 352 20.34 13.21 8.66
C ARG A 352 21.73 13.85 8.55
N LYS A 353 22.03 14.87 9.37
CA LYS A 353 23.26 15.67 9.25
C LYS A 353 24.43 15.06 10.03
N SER A 354 24.20 14.70 11.29
CA SER A 354 25.25 14.18 12.17
C SER A 354 25.44 12.67 12.03
N LEU A 355 24.48 11.96 11.41
CA LEU A 355 24.40 10.50 11.37
C LEU A 355 24.34 9.85 12.76
N GLU A 356 23.97 10.62 13.78
CA GLU A 356 23.82 10.09 15.14
C GLU A 356 22.58 9.19 15.25
N PRO A 357 22.67 8.03 15.92
CA PRO A 357 21.54 7.13 16.11
C PRO A 357 20.39 7.78 16.91
N LYS A 358 19.18 7.82 16.33
CA LYS A 358 17.95 8.33 16.97
C LYS A 358 17.04 7.21 17.46
N GLY A 359 17.14 6.04 16.86
CA GLY A 359 16.31 4.88 17.18
C GLY A 359 16.63 3.68 16.30
N PHE A 360 16.07 2.53 16.64
CA PHE A 360 16.30 1.28 15.92
C PHE A 360 15.14 0.31 16.08
N SER A 361 15.09 -0.69 15.21
CA SER A 361 14.28 -1.88 15.40
C SER A 361 15.04 -3.11 14.94
N ALA A 362 14.93 -4.22 15.66
CA ALA A 362 15.57 -5.48 15.28
C ALA A 362 14.68 -6.65 15.71
N GLY A 363 14.68 -7.72 14.93
CA GLY A 363 13.86 -8.88 15.21
C GLY A 363 14.06 -9.99 14.21
N ALA A 364 13.24 -11.04 14.35
CA ALA A 364 13.22 -12.14 13.41
C ALA A 364 11.81 -12.71 13.27
N GLU A 365 11.54 -13.27 12.09
CA GLU A 365 10.36 -14.07 11.82
C GLU A 365 10.78 -15.53 11.60
N LEU A 366 10.11 -16.45 12.29
CA LEU A 366 10.24 -17.89 12.14
C LEU A 366 9.02 -18.42 11.40
N GLU A 367 9.23 -19.01 10.22
CA GLU A 367 8.21 -19.71 9.44
C GLU A 367 8.35 -21.22 9.65
N TRP A 368 7.30 -21.84 10.17
CA TRP A 368 7.14 -23.29 10.24
C TRP A 368 6.15 -23.74 9.16
N LYS A 369 6.66 -24.47 8.17
CA LYS A 369 5.86 -25.08 7.10
C LYS A 369 5.17 -26.34 7.61
N ILE A 370 3.85 -26.31 7.60
CA ILE A 370 3.03 -27.49 7.87
C ILE A 370 3.04 -28.41 6.65
N ASN A 371 2.94 -27.81 5.45
CA ASN A 371 3.04 -28.50 4.17
C ASN A 371 3.51 -27.52 3.08
N ASN A 372 3.47 -27.94 1.81
CA ASN A 372 3.88 -27.11 0.66
C ASN A 372 2.99 -25.88 0.43
N LYS A 373 1.79 -25.83 1.00
CA LYS A 373 0.82 -24.74 0.84
C LYS A 373 0.67 -23.88 2.09
N SER A 374 0.93 -24.43 3.28
CA SER A 374 0.52 -23.83 4.55
C SER A 374 1.70 -23.68 5.49
N SER A 375 1.78 -22.52 6.14
CA SER A 375 2.78 -22.23 7.17
C SER A 375 2.21 -21.42 8.33
N ILE A 376 2.78 -21.63 9.49
CA ILE A 376 2.65 -20.77 10.66
C ILE A 376 3.88 -19.87 10.69
N ILE A 377 3.68 -18.59 10.95
CA ILE A 377 4.77 -17.61 11.06
C ILE A 377 4.64 -16.91 12.41
N ALA A 378 5.67 -17.04 13.24
CA ALA A 378 5.81 -16.32 14.49
C ALA A 378 6.93 -15.29 14.36
N GLY A 379 6.75 -14.09 14.89
CA GLY A 379 7.74 -13.03 14.83
C GLY A 379 7.88 -12.31 16.16
N LEU A 380 9.11 -11.88 16.46
CA LEU A 380 9.40 -11.01 17.60
C LEU A 380 10.29 -9.88 17.12
N LYS A 381 9.89 -8.64 17.38
CA LYS A 381 10.66 -7.45 17.06
C LYS A 381 10.75 -6.54 18.28
N TYR A 382 11.97 -6.13 18.63
CA TYR A 382 12.20 -5.01 19.54
C TYR A 382 12.29 -3.71 18.74
N ASN A 383 11.68 -2.64 19.23
CA ASN A 383 11.79 -1.32 18.62
C ASN A 383 11.90 -0.20 19.67
N GLN A 384 12.73 0.79 19.36
CA GLN A 384 12.93 1.97 20.20
C GLN A 384 13.12 3.20 19.32
N LYS A 385 12.16 4.13 19.36
CA LYS A 385 12.17 5.37 18.59
C LYS A 385 12.34 5.11 17.08
N ASP A 386 11.84 3.99 16.57
CA ASP A 386 11.85 3.73 15.14
C ASP A 386 10.77 4.56 14.43
N ILE A 387 11.10 5.31 13.38
CA ILE A 387 10.12 6.16 12.68
C ILE A 387 9.02 5.31 12.02
N MET A 388 9.35 4.16 11.46
CA MET A 388 8.36 3.26 10.89
C MET A 388 7.50 2.63 11.98
N GLU A 389 8.10 1.99 12.99
CA GLU A 389 7.35 1.26 14.01
C GLU A 389 6.60 2.19 14.99
N ASN A 390 7.26 3.22 15.53
CA ASN A 390 6.67 4.06 16.59
C ASN A 390 5.88 5.25 16.07
N ILE A 391 6.28 5.87 14.95
CA ILE A 391 5.61 7.10 14.46
C ILE A 391 4.55 6.75 13.41
N ILE A 392 4.90 5.99 12.38
CA ILE A 392 4.02 5.68 11.26
C ILE A 392 3.00 4.61 11.65
N LYS A 393 3.47 3.48 12.19
CA LYS A 393 2.59 2.39 12.63
C LYS A 393 1.97 2.65 14.00
N GLY A 394 2.56 3.53 14.82
CA GLY A 394 2.03 3.90 16.14
C GLY A 394 2.21 2.82 17.21
N LYS A 395 3.20 1.93 17.05
CA LYS A 395 3.54 0.90 18.04
C LYS A 395 4.22 1.49 19.24
N ASP A 396 4.01 0.84 20.38
CA ASP A 396 4.70 1.20 21.61
C ASP A 396 6.15 0.71 21.56
N ARG A 397 7.01 1.35 22.35
CA ARG A 397 8.41 0.96 22.46
C ARG A 397 8.50 -0.38 23.18
N GLY A 398 9.46 -1.20 22.78
CA GLY A 398 9.70 -2.51 23.36
C GLY A 398 9.44 -3.65 22.37
N PHE A 399 9.04 -4.80 22.91
CA PHE A 399 8.79 -6.01 22.13
C PHE A 399 7.38 -6.02 21.52
N ASP A 400 7.32 -6.37 20.25
CA ASP A 400 6.11 -6.60 19.47
C ASP A 400 6.15 -8.02 18.92
N GLY A 401 5.23 -8.85 19.41
CA GLY A 401 5.05 -10.23 18.99
C GLY A 401 4.00 -10.34 17.89
N ARG A 402 4.23 -11.22 16.91
CA ARG A 402 3.31 -11.47 15.80
C ARG A 402 3.12 -12.95 15.59
N PHE A 403 1.89 -13.33 15.25
CA PHE A 403 1.56 -14.70 14.89
C PHE A 403 0.56 -14.68 13.74
N ARG A 404 0.87 -15.40 12.67
CA ARG A 404 0.04 -15.46 11.47
C ARG A 404 0.11 -16.82 10.80
N ILE A 405 -0.93 -17.11 10.03
CA ILE A 405 -1.05 -18.30 9.18
C ILE A 405 -0.99 -17.84 7.74
N SER A 406 -0.23 -18.56 6.92
CA SER A 406 -0.11 -18.32 5.48
C SER A 406 -0.58 -19.58 4.74
N HIS A 407 -1.43 -19.42 3.71
CA HIS A 407 -1.92 -20.54 2.90
C HIS A 407 -1.96 -20.18 1.40
N LYS A 408 -1.42 -21.05 0.55
CA LYS A 408 -1.41 -20.93 -0.91
C LYS A 408 -2.46 -21.83 -1.57
N PHE A 409 -3.19 -21.35 -2.58
CA PHE A 409 -4.27 -22.10 -3.25
C PHE A 409 -4.44 -21.83 -4.75
#